data_AF-A0AA84Z6U9-F1
#
_entry.id   AF-A0AA84Z6U9-F1
#
_cell.length_a   1.000
_cell.length_b   1.000
_cell.length_c   1.000
_cell.angle_alpha   90.00
_cell.angle_beta   90.00
_cell.angle_gamma   90.00
#
_symmetry.space_group_name_H-M   'P 1'
#
loop_
_entity.id
_entity.type
_entity.pdbx_description
1 polymer ?
#
loop_
_entity_poly.entity_id
_entity_poly.type
_entity_poly.pdbx_seq_one_letter_code
_entity_poly.pdbx_strand_id
1 'polypeptide(L)'
;MESSTAFSLCVILHDTVKEFKILANVVDIMRKKKQRINLNYSEAEEFVLKQMNKILEKYSFKYSASFQDMHMEVLKELQKSSKITEYPSTATVVEDSFFSTKYMEKLIKEIFCLIDVLEKLAEEIQSTGSCDSLQQSVDKEESEFKEIEHILERERQAREKIKELKHKIQEKNEEGIKIIEQGKETIAYLKDQVQEMKAKIIMEEKYITRYSAVKLEEFQSQCDQKENEIKHQIDFVQSNRNTEERVHAEITSYLNDRISYLKKHEEFWKEKSDKDITQFKQELNELKDKKEKNLSKLSELSLLYKEYEAVVLSDRIEKEKARQREEQEELELFAACKIQNWWRTVCVQHNLGPYGKKKRKGTKTKKGKGKKK
;
A
#
# COMPACT_ATOMS: atom_id res chain seq x y z
N MET A 1 -0.66 -132.39 19.70
CA MET A 1 -1.33 -132.21 18.39
C MET A 1 -0.77 -131.03 17.58
N GLU A 2 0.34 -130.41 18.01
CA GLU A 2 0.91 -129.21 17.37
C GLU A 2 1.96 -129.48 16.27
N SER A 3 2.53 -130.68 16.23
CA SER A 3 3.56 -131.06 15.24
C SER A 3 3.01 -131.22 13.81
N SER A 4 1.76 -131.68 13.66
CA SER A 4 1.14 -131.89 12.34
C SER A 4 0.76 -130.57 11.66
N THR A 5 0.39 -129.55 12.44
CA THR A 5 0.00 -128.23 11.92
C THR A 5 1.23 -127.41 11.52
N ALA A 6 2.31 -127.45 12.32
CA ALA A 6 3.58 -126.79 11.99
C ALA A 6 4.22 -127.35 10.70
N PHE A 7 4.22 -128.68 10.54
CA PHE A 7 4.72 -129.31 9.32
C PHE A 7 3.88 -128.95 8.08
N SER A 8 2.55 -128.90 8.23
CA SER A 8 1.64 -128.47 7.17
C SER A 8 1.89 -127.01 6.77
N LEU A 9 2.13 -126.13 7.75
CA LEU A 9 2.47 -124.72 7.53
C LEU A 9 3.83 -124.55 6.81
N CYS A 10 4.85 -125.31 7.18
CA CYS A 10 6.14 -125.30 6.46
C CYS A 10 6.02 -125.77 5.01
N VAL A 11 5.23 -126.82 4.74
CA VAL A 11 5.00 -127.29 3.36
C VAL A 11 4.30 -126.20 2.53
N ILE A 12 3.29 -125.56 3.12
CA ILE A 12 2.58 -124.44 2.47
C ILE A 12 3.54 -123.26 2.25
N LEU A 13 4.37 -122.89 3.22
CA LEU A 13 5.33 -121.79 3.10
C LEU A 13 6.44 -122.06 2.07
N HIS A 14 6.94 -123.29 2.00
CA HIS A 14 7.90 -123.65 0.96
C HIS A 14 7.27 -123.68 -0.43
N ASP A 15 6.02 -124.13 -0.56
CA ASP A 15 5.31 -124.09 -1.83
C ASP A 15 4.94 -122.65 -2.23
N THR A 16 4.55 -121.78 -1.31
CA THR A 16 4.35 -120.36 -1.61
C THR A 16 5.67 -119.67 -1.98
N VAL A 17 6.78 -119.97 -1.31
CA VAL A 17 8.12 -119.48 -1.71
C VAL A 17 8.46 -119.94 -3.14
N LYS A 18 8.17 -121.19 -3.51
CA LYS A 18 8.37 -121.65 -4.90
C LYS A 18 7.48 -120.89 -5.88
N GLU A 19 6.22 -120.67 -5.54
CA GLU A 19 5.29 -119.90 -6.38
C GLU A 19 5.72 -118.43 -6.51
N PHE A 20 6.15 -117.78 -5.43
CA PHE A 20 6.70 -116.42 -5.47
C PHE A 20 8.02 -116.34 -6.25
N LYS A 21 8.88 -117.36 -6.19
CA LYS A 21 10.07 -117.46 -7.05
C LYS A 21 9.71 -117.62 -8.52
N ILE A 22 8.68 -118.41 -8.84
CA ILE A 22 8.16 -118.51 -10.20
C ILE A 22 7.62 -117.15 -10.66
N LEU A 23 6.88 -116.45 -9.81
CA LEU A 23 6.32 -115.14 -10.10
C LEU A 23 7.42 -114.08 -10.28
N ALA A 24 8.45 -114.08 -9.43
CA ALA A 24 9.65 -113.24 -9.57
C ALA A 24 10.37 -113.49 -10.89
N ASN A 25 10.55 -114.75 -11.28
CA ASN A 25 11.14 -115.14 -12.55
C ASN A 25 10.29 -114.69 -13.74
N VAL A 26 8.97 -114.79 -13.66
CA VAL A 26 8.05 -114.32 -14.71
C VAL A 26 8.09 -112.79 -14.84
N VAL A 27 8.12 -112.07 -13.73
CA VAL A 27 8.24 -110.60 -13.71
C VAL A 27 9.62 -110.15 -14.24
N ASP A 28 10.69 -110.87 -13.92
CA ASP A 28 12.04 -110.62 -14.46
C ASP A 28 12.13 -110.97 -15.96
N ILE A 29 11.45 -112.02 -16.42
CA ILE A 29 11.30 -112.35 -17.85
C ILE A 29 10.53 -111.22 -18.57
N MET A 30 9.44 -110.70 -17.99
CA MET A 30 8.69 -109.56 -18.53
C MET A 30 9.55 -108.29 -18.63
N ARG A 31 10.39 -108.01 -17.62
CA ARG A 31 11.37 -106.91 -17.63
C ARG A 31 12.43 -107.10 -18.72
N LYS A 32 13.01 -108.29 -18.84
CA LYS A 32 14.01 -108.65 -19.86
C LYS A 32 13.44 -108.71 -21.28
N LYS A 33 12.16 -109.06 -21.44
CA LYS A 33 11.44 -109.09 -22.73
C LYS A 33 11.07 -107.68 -23.21
N LYS A 34 10.66 -106.78 -22.30
CA LYS A 34 10.49 -105.34 -22.58
C LYS A 34 11.81 -104.65 -22.97
N GLN A 35 12.94 -105.12 -22.43
CA GLN A 35 14.27 -104.64 -22.84
C GLN A 35 14.76 -105.18 -24.20
N ARG A 36 14.13 -106.22 -24.77
CA ARG A 36 14.61 -106.88 -26.00
C ARG A 36 13.69 -106.79 -27.22
N ILE A 37 12.42 -106.41 -27.12
CA ILE A 37 11.49 -106.51 -28.27
C ILE A 37 10.60 -105.26 -28.39
N ASN A 38 11.07 -104.29 -29.17
CA ASN A 38 10.22 -103.44 -30.02
C ASN A 38 10.07 -104.17 -31.37
N LEU A 39 9.25 -105.23 -31.46
CA LEU A 39 8.75 -105.81 -32.73
C LEU A 39 7.79 -106.99 -32.43
N ASN A 40 6.50 -106.76 -32.67
CA ASN A 40 5.34 -107.67 -32.84
C ASN A 40 5.34 -109.02 -32.12
N TYR A 41 4.35 -109.33 -31.27
CA TYR A 41 3.71 -110.67 -31.22
C TYR A 41 2.40 -110.67 -30.41
N SER A 42 1.27 -110.64 -31.12
CA SER A 42 -0.11 -110.82 -30.62
C SER A 42 -0.40 -112.26 -30.12
N GLU A 43 0.38 -113.26 -30.56
CA GLU A 43 0.11 -114.68 -30.26
C GLU A 43 0.66 -115.15 -28.90
N ALA A 44 1.72 -114.52 -28.40
CA ALA A 44 2.29 -114.85 -27.09
C ALA A 44 1.47 -114.25 -25.94
N GLU A 45 0.86 -113.09 -26.16
CA GLU A 45 -0.04 -112.43 -25.21
C GLU A 45 -1.34 -113.23 -25.05
N GLU A 46 -1.87 -113.77 -26.14
CA GLU A 46 -3.05 -114.64 -26.12
C GLU A 46 -2.79 -115.96 -25.37
N PHE A 47 -1.60 -116.54 -25.49
CA PHE A 47 -1.21 -117.76 -24.73
C PHE A 47 -1.10 -117.50 -23.23
N VAL A 48 -0.53 -116.35 -22.83
CA VAL A 48 -0.36 -115.97 -21.42
C VAL A 48 -1.70 -115.63 -20.79
N LEU A 49 -2.56 -114.85 -21.47
CA LEU A 49 -3.95 -114.63 -21.05
C LEU A 49 -4.70 -115.96 -20.93
N LYS A 50 -4.46 -116.93 -21.81
CA LYS A 50 -5.02 -118.29 -21.69
C LYS A 50 -4.54 -119.01 -20.44
N GLN A 51 -3.26 -118.95 -20.09
CA GLN A 51 -2.74 -119.60 -18.88
C GLN A 51 -3.22 -118.90 -17.60
N MET A 52 -3.24 -117.57 -17.60
CA MET A 52 -3.69 -116.75 -16.47
C MET A 52 -5.20 -116.92 -16.24
N ASN A 53 -6.00 -116.96 -17.31
CA ASN A 53 -7.42 -117.31 -17.24
C ASN A 53 -7.65 -118.78 -16.86
N LYS A 54 -6.78 -119.72 -17.27
CA LYS A 54 -6.88 -121.12 -16.86
C LYS A 54 -6.57 -121.31 -15.36
N ILE A 55 -5.71 -120.47 -14.80
CA ILE A 55 -5.44 -120.42 -13.35
C ILE A 55 -6.61 -119.73 -12.63
N LEU A 56 -7.11 -118.62 -13.15
CA LEU A 56 -8.30 -117.93 -12.62
C LEU A 56 -9.55 -118.81 -12.68
N GLU A 57 -9.81 -119.56 -13.75
CA GLU A 57 -10.92 -120.53 -13.86
C GLU A 57 -10.73 -121.74 -12.93
N LYS A 58 -9.48 -122.19 -12.73
CA LYS A 58 -9.17 -123.30 -11.81
C LYS A 58 -9.43 -122.95 -10.34
N TYR A 59 -9.40 -121.66 -9.99
CA TYR A 59 -9.61 -121.15 -8.63
C TYR A 59 -10.83 -120.24 -8.46
N SER A 60 -11.60 -119.95 -9.52
CA SER A 60 -12.84 -119.17 -9.44
C SER A 60 -14.06 -120.09 -9.43
N PHE A 61 -14.50 -120.44 -8.22
CA PHE A 61 -15.87 -120.88 -8.01
C PHE A 61 -16.72 -119.67 -7.59
N LYS A 62 -17.71 -119.32 -8.43
CA LYS A 62 -18.79 -118.32 -8.23
C LYS A 62 -18.38 -116.90 -7.86
N TYR A 63 -18.49 -115.93 -8.78
CA TYR A 63 -19.14 -114.63 -8.50
C TYR A 63 -19.65 -113.99 -9.81
N SER A 64 -20.88 -113.49 -9.75
CA SER A 64 -21.82 -113.23 -10.83
C SER A 64 -21.76 -111.80 -11.41
N ALA A 65 -21.86 -111.70 -12.73
CA ALA A 65 -22.81 -110.93 -13.57
C ALA A 65 -23.37 -109.53 -13.16
N SER A 66 -22.87 -108.84 -12.13
CA SER A 66 -23.48 -107.58 -11.66
C SER A 66 -22.64 -106.32 -11.93
N PHE A 67 -21.42 -106.44 -12.48
CA PHE A 67 -20.50 -105.30 -12.58
C PHE A 67 -20.46 -104.62 -13.96
N GLN A 68 -21.03 -105.25 -14.99
CA GLN A 68 -21.01 -104.70 -16.35
C GLN A 68 -22.02 -103.56 -16.57
N ASP A 69 -23.10 -103.50 -15.79
CA ASP A 69 -24.14 -102.48 -15.96
C ASP A 69 -23.81 -101.12 -15.31
N MET A 70 -23.02 -101.07 -14.23
CA MET A 70 -22.67 -99.78 -13.60
C MET A 70 -21.62 -98.97 -14.37
N HIS A 71 -20.76 -99.63 -15.15
CA HIS A 71 -19.64 -98.97 -15.82
C HIS A 71 -20.09 -98.11 -17.03
N MET A 72 -21.23 -98.44 -17.64
CA MET A 72 -21.79 -97.71 -18.78
C MET A 72 -22.53 -96.42 -18.37
N GLU A 73 -23.05 -96.36 -17.15
CA GLU A 73 -23.82 -95.21 -16.66
C GLU A 73 -22.91 -94.07 -16.16
N VAL A 74 -21.79 -94.41 -15.52
CA VAL A 74 -20.81 -93.42 -15.01
C VAL A 74 -20.06 -92.69 -16.13
N LEU A 75 -19.78 -93.39 -17.24
CA LEU A 75 -19.09 -92.81 -18.40
C LEU A 75 -19.94 -91.78 -19.17
N LYS A 76 -21.28 -91.86 -19.10
CA LYS A 76 -22.18 -90.89 -19.75
C LYS A 76 -22.34 -89.58 -18.98
N GLU A 77 -22.13 -89.57 -17.66
CA GLU A 77 -22.25 -88.36 -16.84
C GLU A 77 -20.97 -87.50 -16.85
N LEU A 78 -19.79 -88.10 -17.04
CA LEU A 78 -18.52 -87.36 -17.12
C LEU A 78 -18.33 -86.57 -18.44
N GLN A 79 -19.14 -86.84 -19.46
CA GLN A 79 -19.03 -86.20 -20.77
C GLN A 79 -19.85 -84.89 -20.89
N LYS A 80 -20.68 -84.55 -19.89
CA LYS A 80 -21.55 -83.36 -19.89
C LYS A 80 -20.93 -82.11 -19.25
N SER A 81 -19.80 -82.20 -18.55
CA SER A 81 -19.24 -81.09 -17.75
C SER A 81 -17.95 -80.47 -18.29
N SER A 82 -17.76 -80.40 -19.61
CA SER A 82 -16.57 -79.77 -20.22
C SER A 82 -16.86 -78.36 -20.76
N LYS A 83 -16.96 -77.37 -19.86
CA LYS A 83 -16.68 -75.95 -20.13
C LYS A 83 -16.13 -75.32 -18.87
N ILE A 84 -14.80 -75.26 -18.73
CA ILE A 84 -14.00 -74.18 -18.13
C ILE A 84 -12.53 -74.53 -18.36
N THR A 85 -11.80 -73.48 -18.76
CA THR A 85 -10.44 -73.40 -19.26
C THR A 85 -9.37 -73.64 -18.17
N GLU A 86 -8.23 -74.19 -18.61
CA GLU A 86 -6.89 -74.18 -17.99
C GLU A 86 -6.69 -74.85 -16.61
N TYR A 87 -6.45 -76.16 -16.60
CA TYR A 87 -5.42 -76.87 -15.81
C TYR A 87 -5.18 -78.23 -16.49
N PRO A 88 -3.94 -78.78 -16.56
CA PRO A 88 -3.68 -80.01 -17.29
C PRO A 88 -4.31 -81.21 -16.57
N SER A 89 -5.13 -81.97 -17.31
CA SER A 89 -5.78 -83.21 -16.92
C SER A 89 -4.84 -84.18 -16.21
N THR A 90 -5.11 -84.46 -14.94
CA THR A 90 -4.50 -85.58 -14.18
C THR A 90 -5.18 -86.93 -14.46
N ALA A 91 -6.09 -87.00 -15.44
CA ALA A 91 -6.89 -88.20 -15.73
C ALA A 91 -6.18 -89.26 -16.59
N THR A 92 -5.02 -88.95 -17.20
CA THR A 92 -4.25 -89.91 -18.03
C THR A 92 -3.14 -90.65 -17.26
N VAL A 93 -2.95 -90.38 -15.97
CA VAL A 93 -1.79 -90.91 -15.21
C VAL A 93 -2.08 -92.24 -14.50
N VAL A 94 -3.35 -92.65 -14.40
CA VAL A 94 -3.71 -93.85 -13.63
C VAL A 94 -3.44 -95.15 -14.40
N GLU A 95 -3.60 -95.16 -15.73
CA GLU A 95 -3.32 -96.36 -16.54
C GLU A 95 -1.81 -96.60 -16.80
N ASP A 96 -1.00 -95.53 -16.83
CA ASP A 96 0.47 -95.64 -17.01
C ASP A 96 1.24 -95.98 -15.71
N SER A 97 0.55 -96.05 -14.56
CA SER A 97 1.18 -96.29 -13.26
C SER A 97 1.68 -97.73 -13.07
N PHE A 98 1.02 -98.74 -13.66
CA PHE A 98 1.37 -100.15 -13.47
C PHE A 98 2.55 -100.63 -14.32
N PHE A 99 2.96 -99.87 -15.35
CA PHE A 99 3.99 -100.28 -16.33
C PHE A 99 5.28 -99.44 -16.29
N SER A 100 5.40 -98.50 -15.34
CA SER A 100 6.59 -97.66 -15.14
C SER A 100 7.81 -98.52 -14.73
N THR A 101 8.96 -98.31 -15.35
CA THR A 101 10.21 -99.03 -15.04
C THR A 101 10.61 -98.90 -13.58
N LYS A 102 10.36 -97.73 -12.96
CA LYS A 102 10.57 -97.49 -11.53
C LYS A 102 9.63 -98.30 -10.64
N TYR A 103 8.38 -98.48 -11.07
CA TYR A 103 7.40 -99.32 -10.37
C TYR A 103 7.78 -100.80 -10.44
N MET A 104 8.15 -101.29 -11.63
CA MET A 104 8.62 -102.67 -11.82
C MET A 104 9.90 -102.97 -11.04
N GLU A 105 10.82 -102.01 -10.93
CA GLU A 105 12.02 -102.14 -10.10
C GLU A 105 11.72 -102.20 -8.60
N LYS A 106 10.78 -101.38 -8.14
CA LYS A 106 10.31 -101.41 -6.76
C LYS A 106 9.60 -102.72 -6.44
N LEU A 107 8.69 -103.16 -7.31
CA LEU A 107 7.93 -104.40 -7.19
C LEU A 107 8.83 -105.64 -7.20
N ILE A 108 9.88 -105.68 -8.03
CA ILE A 108 10.87 -106.76 -8.00
C ILE A 108 11.64 -106.77 -6.68
N LYS A 109 12.07 -105.61 -6.16
CA LYS A 109 12.77 -105.53 -4.86
C LYS A 109 11.87 -105.98 -3.71
N GLU A 110 10.60 -105.59 -3.73
CA GLU A 110 9.60 -106.01 -2.74
C GLU A 110 9.34 -107.52 -2.82
N ILE A 111 9.21 -108.11 -4.02
CA ILE A 111 9.05 -109.56 -4.20
C ILE A 111 10.25 -110.34 -3.68
N PHE A 112 11.49 -109.89 -3.97
CA PHE A 112 12.69 -110.56 -3.44
C PHE A 112 12.80 -110.41 -1.91
N CYS A 113 12.44 -109.26 -1.36
CA CYS A 113 12.38 -109.07 0.09
C CYS A 113 11.37 -110.02 0.75
N LEU A 114 10.19 -110.18 0.15
CA LEU A 114 9.16 -111.12 0.62
C LEU A 114 9.61 -112.57 0.53
N ILE A 115 10.31 -112.96 -0.54
CA ILE A 115 10.91 -114.30 -0.66
C ILE A 115 11.93 -114.52 0.45
N ASP A 116 12.85 -113.58 0.69
CA ASP A 116 13.86 -113.69 1.75
C ASP A 116 13.23 -113.78 3.16
N VAL A 117 12.14 -113.04 3.42
CA VAL A 117 11.41 -113.09 4.70
C VAL A 117 10.65 -114.42 4.86
N LEU A 118 10.00 -114.90 3.79
CA LEU A 118 9.26 -116.18 3.81
C LEU A 118 10.19 -117.39 3.89
N GLU A 119 11.38 -117.32 3.30
CA GLU A 119 12.41 -118.36 3.43
C GLU A 119 12.95 -118.43 4.85
N LYS A 120 13.31 -117.28 5.45
CA LYS A 120 13.74 -117.22 6.86
C LYS A 120 12.65 -117.70 7.80
N LEU A 121 11.39 -117.34 7.53
CA LEU A 121 10.23 -117.81 8.30
C LEU A 121 10.03 -119.34 8.17
N ALA A 122 10.19 -119.90 6.97
CA ALA A 122 10.08 -121.35 6.74
C ALA A 122 11.19 -122.11 7.47
N GLU A 123 12.43 -121.59 7.46
CA GLU A 123 13.57 -122.15 8.18
C GLU A 123 13.41 -122.04 9.71
N GLU A 124 12.90 -120.92 10.22
CA GLU A 124 12.67 -120.69 11.65
C GLU A 124 11.54 -121.57 12.23
N ILE A 125 10.43 -121.73 11.50
CA ILE A 125 9.33 -122.64 11.90
C ILE A 125 9.80 -124.11 11.88
N GLN A 126 10.68 -124.48 10.94
CA GLN A 126 11.19 -125.85 10.83
C GLN A 126 12.24 -126.19 11.90
N SER A 127 13.02 -125.23 12.36
CA SER A 127 14.15 -125.43 13.29
C SER A 127 13.83 -125.14 14.76
N THR A 128 13.00 -124.13 15.04
CA THR A 128 12.78 -123.61 16.41
C THR A 128 11.31 -123.40 16.76
N GLY A 129 10.42 -123.37 15.76
CA GLY A 129 8.98 -123.11 15.96
C GLY A 129 8.63 -121.65 16.28
N SER A 130 9.56 -120.71 16.08
CA SER A 130 9.38 -119.27 16.31
C SER A 130 9.18 -118.48 15.00
N CYS A 131 8.68 -117.26 15.09
CA CYS A 131 8.37 -116.36 13.96
C CYS A 131 9.06 -114.98 14.06
N ASP A 132 10.19 -114.91 14.76
CA ASP A 132 10.84 -113.64 15.13
C ASP A 132 11.38 -112.83 13.92
N SER A 133 11.83 -113.48 12.84
CA SER A 133 12.31 -112.76 11.63
C SER A 133 11.20 -112.02 10.89
N LEU A 134 9.99 -112.58 10.84
CA LEU A 134 8.84 -111.88 10.25
C LEU A 134 8.45 -110.69 11.12
N GLN A 135 8.46 -110.85 12.45
CA GLN A 135 8.14 -109.77 13.38
C GLN A 135 9.13 -108.61 13.26
N GLN A 136 10.44 -108.87 13.21
CA GLN A 136 11.46 -107.82 13.02
C GLN A 136 11.35 -107.12 11.65
N SER A 137 11.00 -107.85 10.59
CA SER A 137 10.79 -107.24 9.27
C SER A 137 9.56 -106.33 9.26
N VAL A 138 8.46 -106.76 9.89
CA VAL A 138 7.23 -105.97 10.04
C VAL A 138 7.49 -104.74 10.91
N ASP A 139 8.17 -104.88 12.04
CA ASP A 139 8.51 -103.77 12.94
C ASP A 139 9.41 -102.72 12.23
N LYS A 140 10.36 -103.18 11.40
CA LYS A 140 11.21 -102.31 10.60
C LYS A 140 10.40 -101.54 9.56
N GLU A 141 9.55 -102.22 8.80
CA GLU A 141 8.69 -101.57 7.80
C GLU A 141 7.69 -100.60 8.46
N GLU A 142 7.15 -100.94 9.63
CA GLU A 142 6.31 -100.04 10.43
C GLU A 142 7.07 -98.80 10.90
N SER A 143 8.35 -98.95 11.29
CA SER A 143 9.22 -97.82 11.67
C SER A 143 9.54 -96.90 10.50
N GLU A 144 9.83 -97.46 9.32
CA GLU A 144 10.08 -96.71 8.08
C GLU A 144 8.80 -95.97 7.64
N PHE A 145 7.62 -96.60 7.79
CA PHE A 145 6.34 -95.97 7.50
C PHE A 145 6.07 -94.77 8.42
N LYS A 146 6.33 -94.91 9.73
CA LYS A 146 6.22 -93.80 10.70
C LYS A 146 7.19 -92.65 10.40
N GLU A 147 8.41 -92.95 9.94
CA GLU A 147 9.36 -91.91 9.54
C GLU A 147 8.90 -91.16 8.29
N ILE A 148 8.37 -91.88 7.29
CA ILE A 148 7.79 -91.29 6.07
C ILE A 148 6.58 -90.42 6.42
N GLU A 149 5.70 -90.89 7.32
CA GLU A 149 4.54 -90.11 7.79
C GLU A 149 4.98 -88.82 8.48
N HIS A 150 6.01 -88.88 9.34
CA HIS A 150 6.55 -87.68 10.00
C HIS A 150 7.22 -86.71 9.02
N ILE A 151 7.90 -87.21 7.99
CA ILE A 151 8.46 -86.37 6.91
C ILE A 151 7.33 -85.71 6.11
N LEU A 152 6.28 -86.46 5.77
CA LEU A 152 5.13 -85.96 5.02
C LEU A 152 4.40 -84.86 5.80
N GLU A 153 4.20 -85.05 7.10
CA GLU A 153 3.56 -84.07 7.97
C GLU A 153 4.41 -82.79 8.09
N ARG A 154 5.74 -82.92 8.29
CA ARG A 154 6.64 -81.75 8.27
C ARG A 154 6.60 -81.00 6.94
N GLU A 155 6.59 -81.72 5.82
CA GLU A 155 6.51 -81.13 4.49
C GLU A 155 5.16 -80.43 4.28
N ARG A 156 4.06 -81.02 4.75
CA ARG A 156 2.73 -80.41 4.72
C ARG A 156 2.71 -79.10 5.51
N GLN A 157 3.21 -79.10 6.73
CA GLN A 157 3.32 -77.91 7.57
C GLN A 157 4.23 -76.84 6.95
N ALA A 158 5.34 -77.24 6.32
CA ALA A 158 6.21 -76.31 5.60
C ALA A 158 5.51 -75.66 4.41
N ARG A 159 4.73 -76.43 3.63
CA ARG A 159 3.94 -75.91 2.50
C ARG A 159 2.86 -74.95 2.96
N GLU A 160 2.17 -75.25 4.05
CA GLU A 160 1.19 -74.34 4.65
C GLU A 160 1.85 -73.03 5.09
N LYS A 161 2.97 -73.08 5.84
CA LYS A 161 3.72 -71.88 6.23
C LYS A 161 4.20 -71.07 5.03
N ILE A 162 4.69 -71.70 3.97
CA ILE A 162 5.09 -71.01 2.74
C ILE A 162 3.89 -70.33 2.10
N LYS A 163 2.73 -70.99 2.06
CA LYS A 163 1.50 -70.41 1.51
C LYS A 163 1.04 -69.19 2.33
N GLU A 164 1.06 -69.28 3.65
CA GLU A 164 0.74 -68.16 4.54
C GLU A 164 1.71 -66.99 4.39
N LEU A 165 3.02 -67.26 4.33
CA LEU A 165 4.03 -66.22 4.15
C LEU A 165 3.90 -65.54 2.78
N LYS A 166 3.63 -66.31 1.71
CA LYS A 166 3.35 -65.74 0.39
C LYS A 166 2.13 -64.83 0.41
N HIS A 167 1.05 -65.25 1.08
CA HIS A 167 -0.14 -64.42 1.25
C HIS A 167 0.18 -63.14 2.02
N LYS A 168 0.88 -63.22 3.15
CA LYS A 168 1.29 -62.05 3.94
C LYS A 168 2.18 -61.09 3.16
N ILE A 169 3.09 -61.61 2.33
CA ILE A 169 3.92 -60.78 1.45
C ILE A 169 3.05 -60.07 0.41
N GLN A 170 2.11 -60.77 -0.22
CA GLN A 170 1.20 -60.17 -1.20
C GLN A 170 0.33 -59.08 -0.56
N GLU A 171 -0.29 -59.35 0.58
CA GLU A 171 -1.10 -58.40 1.33
C GLU A 171 -0.31 -57.14 1.69
N LYS A 172 0.92 -57.30 2.22
CA LYS A 172 1.80 -56.16 2.53
C LYS A 172 2.22 -55.37 1.30
N ASN A 173 2.41 -56.04 0.16
CA ASN A 173 2.73 -55.37 -1.10
C ASN A 173 1.53 -54.55 -1.62
N GLU A 174 0.31 -55.10 -1.56
CA GLU A 174 -0.93 -54.40 -1.93
C GLU A 174 -1.19 -53.20 -1.02
N GLU A 175 -0.98 -53.34 0.30
CA GLU A 175 -1.02 -52.22 1.24
C GLU A 175 0.02 -51.15 0.90
N GLY A 176 1.26 -51.55 0.60
CA GLY A 176 2.33 -50.64 0.19
C GLY A 176 1.98 -49.86 -1.09
N ILE A 177 1.40 -50.52 -2.09
CA ILE A 177 0.95 -49.88 -3.33
C ILE A 177 -0.15 -48.85 -3.03
N LYS A 178 -1.15 -49.19 -2.21
CA LYS A 178 -2.23 -48.27 -1.82
C LYS A 178 -1.69 -47.02 -1.10
N ILE A 179 -0.75 -47.19 -0.18
CA ILE A 179 -0.13 -46.06 0.53
C ILE A 179 0.65 -45.16 -0.43
N ILE A 180 1.40 -45.76 -1.37
CA ILE A 180 2.12 -45.00 -2.40
C ILE A 180 1.14 -44.22 -3.29
N GLU A 181 0.01 -44.82 -3.66
CA GLU A 181 -1.00 -44.19 -4.50
C GLU A 181 -1.70 -43.03 -3.79
N GLN A 182 -2.12 -43.22 -2.53
CA GLN A 182 -2.63 -42.14 -1.67
C GLN A 182 -1.61 -41.02 -1.48
N GLY A 183 -0.32 -41.37 -1.30
CA GLY A 183 0.76 -40.41 -1.21
C GLY A 183 0.93 -39.59 -2.49
N LYS A 184 0.85 -40.24 -3.67
CA LYS A 184 0.90 -39.57 -4.98
C LYS A 184 -0.29 -38.63 -5.17
N GLU A 185 -1.50 -39.05 -4.82
CA GLU A 185 -2.71 -38.21 -4.87
C GLU A 185 -2.57 -36.98 -3.97
N THR A 186 -2.09 -37.17 -2.74
CA THR A 186 -1.85 -36.07 -1.79
C THR A 186 -0.80 -35.09 -2.31
N ILE A 187 0.29 -35.59 -2.89
CA ILE A 187 1.34 -34.75 -3.50
C ILE A 187 0.78 -33.95 -4.69
N ALA A 188 -0.04 -34.57 -5.55
CA ALA A 188 -0.68 -33.88 -6.66
C ALA A 188 -1.60 -32.75 -6.17
N TYR A 189 -2.46 -33.05 -5.19
CA TYR A 189 -3.34 -32.07 -4.57
C TYR A 189 -2.60 -30.89 -3.96
N LEU A 190 -1.55 -31.17 -3.17
CA LEU A 190 -0.74 -30.10 -2.56
C LEU A 190 0.00 -29.27 -3.62
N LYS A 191 0.45 -29.90 -4.71
CA LYS A 191 1.10 -29.19 -5.82
C LYS A 191 0.12 -28.24 -6.51
N ASP A 192 -1.12 -28.67 -6.73
CA ASP A 192 -2.16 -27.85 -7.33
C ASP A 192 -2.52 -26.66 -6.41
N GLN A 193 -2.68 -26.90 -5.10
CA GLN A 193 -2.89 -25.81 -4.15
C GLN A 193 -1.75 -24.78 -4.15
N VAL A 194 -0.49 -25.23 -4.20
CA VAL A 194 0.66 -24.33 -4.23
C VAL A 194 0.67 -23.52 -5.53
N GLN A 195 0.31 -24.12 -6.67
CA GLN A 195 0.21 -23.40 -7.93
C GLN A 195 -0.94 -22.37 -7.91
N GLU A 196 -2.09 -22.73 -7.36
CA GLU A 196 -3.23 -21.83 -7.19
C GLU A 196 -2.87 -20.64 -6.29
N MET A 197 -2.26 -20.89 -5.13
CA MET A 197 -1.82 -19.82 -4.23
C MET A 197 -0.78 -18.90 -4.89
N LYS A 198 0.18 -19.45 -5.65
CA LYS A 198 1.15 -18.64 -6.40
C LYS A 198 0.46 -17.74 -7.43
N ALA A 199 -0.51 -18.27 -8.17
CA ALA A 199 -1.27 -17.49 -9.14
C ALA A 199 -2.07 -16.37 -8.45
N LYS A 200 -2.71 -16.66 -7.32
CA LYS A 200 -3.44 -15.66 -6.50
C LYS A 200 -2.52 -14.55 -6.00
N ILE A 201 -1.39 -14.90 -5.38
CA ILE A 201 -0.42 -13.92 -4.86
C ILE A 201 0.07 -12.99 -5.97
N ILE A 202 0.41 -13.51 -7.15
CA ILE A 202 0.87 -12.69 -8.28
C ILE A 202 -0.24 -11.74 -8.77
N MET A 203 -1.51 -12.19 -8.77
CA MET A 203 -2.64 -11.33 -9.13
C MET A 203 -2.91 -10.26 -8.06
N GLU A 204 -2.89 -10.63 -6.79
CA GLU A 204 -3.06 -9.70 -5.67
C GLU A 204 -1.94 -8.66 -5.62
N GLU A 205 -0.69 -9.05 -5.82
CA GLU A 205 0.46 -8.14 -5.89
C GLU A 205 0.27 -7.11 -7.01
N LYS A 206 -0.13 -7.56 -8.22
CA LYS A 206 -0.43 -6.66 -9.34
C LYS A 206 -1.59 -5.73 -9.03
N TYR A 207 -2.64 -6.24 -8.40
CA TYR A 207 -3.80 -5.45 -8.01
C TYR A 207 -3.41 -4.38 -6.98
N ILE A 208 -2.74 -4.75 -5.90
CA ILE A 208 -2.30 -3.85 -4.83
C ILE A 208 -1.37 -2.78 -5.41
N THR A 209 -0.40 -3.16 -6.23
CA THR A 209 0.55 -2.22 -6.85
C THR A 209 -0.18 -1.20 -7.73
N ARG A 210 -1.12 -1.65 -8.59
CA ARG A 210 -1.92 -0.75 -9.43
C ARG A 210 -2.85 0.13 -8.59
N TYR A 211 -3.52 -0.45 -7.59
CA TYR A 211 -4.39 0.28 -6.69
C TYR A 211 -3.62 1.38 -5.94
N SER A 212 -2.45 1.07 -5.39
CA SER A 212 -1.61 2.06 -4.72
C SER A 212 -1.10 3.15 -5.66
N ALA A 213 -0.74 2.79 -6.89
CA ALA A 213 -0.28 3.76 -7.90
C ALA A 213 -1.40 4.74 -8.28
N VAL A 214 -2.60 4.22 -8.57
CA VAL A 214 -3.78 5.05 -8.87
C VAL A 214 -4.15 5.91 -7.68
N LYS A 215 -4.14 5.36 -6.46
CA LYS A 215 -4.44 6.13 -5.25
C LYS A 215 -3.44 7.27 -5.02
N LEU A 216 -2.16 7.03 -5.30
CA LEU A 216 -1.13 8.05 -5.22
C LEU A 216 -1.32 9.13 -6.28
N GLU A 217 -1.62 8.75 -7.53
CA GLU A 217 -1.87 9.67 -8.64
C GLU A 217 -3.11 10.54 -8.38
N GLU A 218 -4.21 9.95 -7.89
CA GLU A 218 -5.40 10.68 -7.45
C GLU A 218 -5.07 11.70 -6.36
N PHE A 219 -4.30 11.28 -5.35
CA PHE A 219 -3.92 12.16 -4.26
C PHE A 219 -3.02 13.30 -4.74
N GLN A 220 -2.07 13.00 -5.62
CA GLN A 220 -1.18 13.99 -6.21
C GLN A 220 -1.97 14.99 -7.06
N SER A 221 -2.87 14.53 -7.91
CA SER A 221 -3.75 15.39 -8.70
C SER A 221 -4.63 16.31 -7.84
N GLN A 222 -5.16 15.80 -6.71
CA GLN A 222 -5.91 16.63 -5.75
C GLN A 222 -5.03 17.67 -5.07
N CYS A 223 -3.78 17.34 -4.75
CA CYS A 223 -2.82 18.30 -4.21
C CYS A 223 -2.48 19.37 -5.23
N ASP A 224 -2.18 18.99 -6.47
CA ASP A 224 -1.85 19.90 -7.56
C ASP A 224 -3.03 20.84 -7.86
N GLN A 225 -4.27 20.34 -7.83
CA GLN A 225 -5.46 21.18 -8.00
C GLN A 225 -5.57 22.23 -6.89
N LYS A 226 -5.45 21.82 -5.62
CA LYS A 226 -5.50 22.76 -4.49
C LYS A 226 -4.36 23.76 -4.52
N GLU A 227 -3.16 23.33 -4.90
CA GLU A 227 -2.00 24.21 -5.05
C GLU A 227 -2.24 25.25 -6.14
N ASN A 228 -2.80 24.84 -7.28
CA ASN A 228 -3.15 25.76 -8.37
C ASN A 228 -4.26 26.74 -7.96
N GLU A 229 -5.28 26.28 -7.24
CA GLU A 229 -6.33 27.16 -6.68
C GLU A 229 -5.72 28.23 -5.75
N ILE A 230 -4.81 27.85 -4.86
CA ILE A 230 -4.11 28.79 -3.97
C ILE A 230 -3.22 29.74 -4.77
N LYS A 231 -2.47 29.25 -5.77
CA LYS A 231 -1.66 30.10 -6.66
C LYS A 231 -2.51 31.14 -7.37
N HIS A 232 -3.65 30.75 -7.93
CA HIS A 232 -4.58 31.68 -8.56
C HIS A 232 -5.10 32.74 -7.58
N GLN A 233 -5.39 32.37 -6.33
CA GLN A 233 -5.78 33.33 -5.30
C GLN A 233 -4.63 34.30 -4.95
N ILE A 234 -3.40 33.80 -4.85
CA ILE A 234 -2.21 34.64 -4.61
C ILE A 234 -2.03 35.63 -5.76
N ASP A 235 -2.08 35.16 -7.01
CA ASP A 235 -1.94 36.01 -8.20
C ASP A 235 -3.04 37.08 -8.26
N PHE A 236 -4.28 36.71 -7.95
CA PHE A 236 -5.41 37.64 -7.89
C PHE A 236 -5.19 38.71 -6.82
N VAL A 237 -4.83 38.32 -5.59
CA VAL A 237 -4.56 39.26 -4.49
C VAL A 237 -3.36 40.15 -4.83
N GLN A 238 -2.33 39.61 -5.47
CA GLN A 238 -1.15 40.38 -5.84
C GLN A 238 -1.44 41.39 -6.95
N SER A 239 -2.27 41.01 -7.95
CA SER A 239 -2.77 41.94 -8.96
C SER A 239 -3.57 43.09 -8.32
N ASN A 240 -4.51 42.78 -7.42
CA ASN A 240 -5.30 43.78 -6.71
C ASN A 240 -4.41 44.71 -5.87
N ARG A 241 -3.43 44.14 -5.16
CA ARG A 241 -2.47 44.92 -4.39
C ARG A 241 -1.68 45.88 -5.28
N ASN A 242 -1.18 45.43 -6.44
CA ASN A 242 -0.46 46.28 -7.37
C ASN A 242 -1.34 47.41 -7.90
N THR A 243 -2.63 47.15 -8.17
CA THR A 243 -3.57 48.19 -8.60
C THR A 243 -3.83 49.21 -7.50
N GLU A 244 -3.99 48.76 -6.25
CA GLU A 244 -4.20 49.63 -5.09
C GLU A 244 -2.96 50.48 -4.82
N GLU A 245 -1.76 49.89 -4.87
CA GLU A 245 -0.50 50.63 -4.72
C GLU A 245 -0.35 51.72 -5.79
N ARG A 246 -0.74 51.44 -7.04
CA ARG A 246 -0.74 52.44 -8.12
C ARG A 246 -1.74 53.57 -7.85
N VAL A 247 -3.00 53.24 -7.54
CA VAL A 247 -4.04 54.24 -7.26
C VAL A 247 -3.66 55.09 -6.05
N HIS A 248 -3.13 54.47 -4.99
CA HIS A 248 -2.63 55.17 -3.82
C HIS A 248 -1.51 56.16 -4.18
N ALA A 249 -0.56 55.75 -5.02
CA ALA A 249 0.52 56.62 -5.49
C ALA A 249 -0.02 57.82 -6.29
N GLU A 250 -0.98 57.60 -7.20
CA GLU A 250 -1.63 58.65 -7.99
C GLU A 250 -2.40 59.64 -7.10
N ILE A 251 -3.21 59.14 -6.15
CA ILE A 251 -3.94 59.98 -5.18
C ILE A 251 -2.96 60.79 -4.33
N THR A 252 -1.90 60.15 -3.83
CA THR A 252 -0.88 60.82 -3.00
C THR A 252 -0.18 61.92 -3.79
N SER A 253 0.19 61.67 -5.05
CA SER A 253 0.78 62.69 -5.93
C SER A 253 -0.18 63.86 -6.13
N TYR A 254 -1.43 63.58 -6.49
CA TYR A 254 -2.46 64.61 -6.68
C TYR A 254 -2.64 65.48 -5.43
N LEU A 255 -2.73 64.85 -4.24
CA LEU A 255 -2.88 65.57 -2.98
C LEU A 255 -1.65 66.42 -2.68
N ASN A 256 -0.45 65.91 -2.89
CA ASN A 256 0.80 66.66 -2.71
C ASN A 256 0.88 67.87 -3.66
N ASP A 257 0.50 67.70 -4.92
CA ASP A 257 0.44 68.78 -5.91
C ASP A 257 -0.58 69.84 -5.49
N ARG A 258 -1.76 69.42 -5.00
CA ARG A 258 -2.80 70.33 -4.52
C ARG A 258 -2.36 71.10 -3.27
N ILE A 259 -1.71 70.42 -2.33
CA ILE A 259 -1.13 71.06 -1.14
C ILE A 259 -0.06 72.09 -1.55
N SER A 260 0.82 71.73 -2.47
CA SER A 260 1.85 72.63 -3.00
C SER A 260 1.24 73.86 -3.68
N TYR A 261 0.21 73.67 -4.49
CA TYR A 261 -0.55 74.76 -5.11
C TYR A 261 -1.18 75.70 -4.07
N LEU A 262 -1.85 75.15 -3.05
CA LEU A 262 -2.49 75.93 -2.00
C LEU A 262 -1.46 76.70 -1.16
N LYS A 263 -0.31 76.10 -0.84
CA LYS A 263 0.79 76.77 -0.14
C LYS A 263 1.33 77.96 -0.92
N LYS A 264 1.57 77.81 -2.23
CA LYS A 264 2.01 78.93 -3.09
C LYS A 264 0.97 80.05 -3.15
N HIS A 265 -0.31 79.70 -3.20
CA HIS A 265 -1.39 80.69 -3.20
C HIS A 265 -1.49 81.41 -1.85
N GLU A 266 -1.34 80.69 -0.74
CA GLU A 266 -1.28 81.27 0.60
C GLU A 266 -0.09 82.24 0.75
N GLU A 267 1.09 81.84 0.29
CA GLU A 267 2.29 82.69 0.25
C GLU A 267 2.07 83.96 -0.57
N PHE A 268 1.48 83.82 -1.77
CA PHE A 268 1.13 84.97 -2.62
C PHE A 268 0.19 85.96 -1.91
N TRP A 269 -0.87 85.48 -1.25
CA TRP A 269 -1.81 86.36 -0.56
C TRP A 269 -1.22 86.99 0.70
N LYS A 270 -0.33 86.28 1.42
CA LYS A 270 0.44 86.87 2.52
C LYS A 270 1.32 88.00 2.02
N GLU A 271 2.11 87.75 0.98
CA GLU A 271 3.01 88.77 0.41
C GLU A 271 2.23 89.98 -0.11
N LYS A 272 1.10 89.74 -0.80
CA LYS A 272 0.22 90.82 -1.26
C LYS A 272 -0.35 91.63 -0.09
N SER A 273 -0.89 90.96 0.93
CA SER A 273 -1.42 91.63 2.13
C SER A 273 -0.34 92.45 2.84
N ASP A 274 0.87 91.92 2.98
CA ASP A 274 1.98 92.63 3.60
C ASP A 274 2.35 93.89 2.79
N LYS A 275 2.40 93.78 1.46
CA LYS A 275 2.62 94.93 0.56
C LYS A 275 1.54 95.98 0.74
N ASP A 276 0.26 95.60 0.66
CA ASP A 276 -0.88 96.52 0.81
C ASP A 276 -0.85 97.20 2.20
N ILE A 277 -0.55 96.45 3.28
CA ILE A 277 -0.40 97.01 4.63
C ILE A 277 0.76 98.02 4.69
N THR A 278 1.90 97.72 4.06
CA THR A 278 3.03 98.66 4.02
C THR A 278 2.70 99.92 3.24
N GLN A 279 1.99 99.81 2.11
CA GLN A 279 1.53 100.96 1.32
C GLN A 279 0.55 101.81 2.11
N PHE A 280 -0.48 101.21 2.72
CA PHE A 280 -1.43 101.97 3.55
C PHE A 280 -0.76 102.63 4.76
N LYS A 281 0.25 101.99 5.36
CA LYS A 281 1.05 102.61 6.43
C LYS A 281 1.84 103.82 5.93
N GLN A 282 2.42 103.73 4.72
CA GLN A 282 3.13 104.85 4.10
C GLN A 282 2.17 106.01 3.79
N GLU A 283 1.05 105.75 3.11
CA GLU A 283 0.03 106.76 2.82
C GLU A 283 -0.51 107.41 4.10
N LEU A 284 -0.77 106.62 5.14
CA LEU A 284 -1.21 107.12 6.43
C LEU A 284 -0.16 108.05 7.06
N ASN A 285 1.12 107.70 6.99
CA ASN A 285 2.20 108.55 7.48
C ASN A 285 2.32 109.82 6.66
N GLU A 286 2.24 109.76 5.32
CA GLU A 286 2.24 110.96 4.48
C GLU A 286 1.07 111.90 4.80
N LEU A 287 -0.13 111.35 5.03
CA LEU A 287 -1.30 112.13 5.44
C LEU A 287 -1.12 112.74 6.84
N LYS A 288 -0.50 112.01 7.77
CA LYS A 288 -0.13 112.55 9.09
C LYS A 288 0.88 113.70 8.95
N ASP A 289 1.92 113.54 8.15
CA ASP A 289 2.93 114.57 7.89
C ASP A 289 2.31 115.80 7.21
N LYS A 290 1.43 115.60 6.23
CA LYS A 290 0.67 116.70 5.59
C LYS A 290 -0.22 117.41 6.60
N LYS A 291 -0.92 116.67 7.46
CA LYS A 291 -1.75 117.23 8.53
C LYS A 291 -0.90 118.05 9.51
N GLU A 292 0.24 117.52 9.94
CA GLU A 292 1.16 118.22 10.84
C GLU A 292 1.73 119.49 10.20
N LYS A 293 2.20 119.43 8.95
CA LYS A 293 2.65 120.61 8.19
C LYS A 293 1.55 121.68 8.07
N ASN A 294 0.32 121.27 7.76
CA ASN A 294 -0.81 122.20 7.69
C ASN A 294 -1.15 122.81 9.05
N LEU A 295 -1.07 122.04 10.14
CA LEU A 295 -1.25 122.55 11.51
C LEU A 295 -0.16 123.55 11.89
N SER A 296 1.10 123.26 11.59
CA SER A 296 2.21 124.20 11.79
C SER A 296 2.02 125.48 10.97
N LYS A 297 1.63 125.37 9.70
CA LYS A 297 1.33 126.54 8.86
C LYS A 297 0.17 127.37 9.39
N LEU A 298 -0.89 126.72 9.87
CA LEU A 298 -2.03 127.39 10.50
C LEU A 298 -1.61 128.11 11.79
N SER A 299 -0.75 127.47 12.60
CA SER A 299 -0.19 128.07 13.81
C SER A 299 0.68 129.29 13.51
N GLU A 300 1.57 129.21 12.52
CA GLU A 300 2.38 130.34 12.03
C GLU A 300 1.51 131.50 11.55
N LEU A 301 0.52 131.22 10.68
CA LEU A 301 -0.40 132.24 10.18
C LEU A 301 -1.20 132.86 11.31
N SER A 302 -1.69 132.06 12.26
CA SER A 302 -2.41 132.57 13.44
C SER A 302 -1.54 133.51 14.28
N LEU A 303 -0.25 133.20 14.45
CA LEU A 303 0.71 134.05 15.16
C LEU A 303 0.96 135.35 14.39
N LEU A 304 1.19 135.26 13.07
CA LEU A 304 1.37 136.41 12.19
C LEU A 304 0.12 137.31 12.16
N TYR A 305 -1.08 136.74 12.16
CA TYR A 305 -2.33 137.49 12.26
C TYR A 305 -2.42 138.25 13.58
N LYS A 306 -2.05 137.63 14.71
CA LYS A 306 -2.00 138.30 16.02
C LYS A 306 -0.97 139.43 16.04
N GLU A 307 0.19 139.24 15.41
CA GLU A 307 1.21 140.29 15.28
C GLU A 307 0.70 141.47 14.45
N TYR A 308 0.12 141.22 13.27
CA TYR A 308 -0.47 142.28 12.44
C TYR A 308 -1.63 142.97 13.15
N GLU A 309 -2.50 142.23 13.83
CA GLU A 309 -3.59 142.80 14.63
C GLU A 309 -3.03 143.70 15.73
N ALA A 310 -1.97 143.28 16.44
CA ALA A 310 -1.30 144.10 17.44
C ALA A 310 -0.71 145.39 16.85
N VAL A 311 -0.08 145.33 15.67
CA VAL A 311 0.43 146.51 14.96
C VAL A 311 -0.71 147.44 14.55
N VAL A 312 -1.78 146.92 13.96
CA VAL A 312 -2.95 147.72 13.56
C VAL A 312 -3.61 148.38 14.76
N LEU A 313 -3.74 147.64 15.88
CA LEU A 313 -4.25 148.19 17.13
C LEU A 313 -3.31 149.27 17.69
N SER A 314 -1.99 149.06 17.65
CA SER A 314 -0.99 150.05 18.06
C SER A 314 -1.08 151.32 17.23
N ASP A 315 -1.11 151.21 15.91
CA ASP A 315 -1.30 152.34 14.97
C ASP A 315 -2.62 153.08 15.25
N ARG A 316 -3.70 152.34 15.53
CA ARG A 316 -5.00 152.92 15.85
C ARG A 316 -4.96 153.68 17.17
N ILE A 317 -4.31 153.12 18.19
CA ILE A 317 -4.08 153.76 19.49
C ILE A 317 -3.20 155.00 19.33
N GLU A 318 -2.14 154.93 18.51
CA GLU A 318 -1.20 156.03 18.30
C GLU A 318 -1.84 157.19 17.54
N LYS A 319 -2.64 156.91 16.49
CA LYS A 319 -3.47 157.91 15.81
C LYS A 319 -4.48 158.56 16.75
N GLU A 320 -5.12 157.78 17.62
CA GLU A 320 -6.07 158.32 18.58
C GLU A 320 -5.37 159.18 19.64
N LYS A 321 -4.21 158.76 20.15
CA LYS A 321 -3.36 159.56 21.05
C LYS A 321 -2.83 160.82 20.38
N ALA A 322 -2.50 160.77 19.09
CA ALA A 322 -2.08 161.94 18.32
C ALA A 322 -3.23 162.95 18.20
N ARG A 323 -4.45 162.47 17.88
CA ARG A 323 -5.65 163.30 17.86
C ARG A 323 -5.95 163.94 19.22
N GLN A 324 -5.89 163.17 20.30
CA GLN A 324 -6.08 163.69 21.66
C GLN A 324 -5.02 164.73 22.05
N ARG A 325 -3.76 164.54 21.63
CA ARG A 325 -2.71 165.55 21.83
C ARG A 325 -2.98 166.83 21.06
N GLU A 326 -3.40 166.72 19.80
CA GLU A 326 -3.76 167.87 18.99
C GLU A 326 -4.97 168.63 19.58
N GLU A 327 -6.02 167.91 20.01
CA GLU A 327 -7.15 168.50 20.74
C GLU A 327 -6.72 169.17 22.05
N GLN A 328 -5.78 168.57 22.79
CA GLN A 328 -5.26 169.14 24.03
C GLN A 328 -4.37 170.37 23.77
N GLU A 329 -3.53 170.34 22.74
CA GLU A 329 -2.73 171.49 22.29
C GLU A 329 -3.64 172.62 21.80
N GLU A 330 -4.74 172.32 21.10
CA GLU A 330 -5.75 173.31 20.73
C GLU A 330 -6.44 173.93 21.96
N LEU A 331 -6.80 173.10 22.96
CA LEU A 331 -7.35 173.59 24.23
C LEU A 331 -6.34 174.43 25.01
N GLU A 332 -5.08 174.03 25.06
CA GLU A 332 -3.99 174.78 25.70
C GLU A 332 -3.71 176.09 24.96
N LEU A 333 -3.72 176.10 23.62
CA LEU A 333 -3.63 177.30 22.80
C LEU A 333 -4.83 178.21 23.00
N PHE A 334 -6.03 177.65 23.11
CA PHE A 334 -7.25 178.42 23.41
C PHE A 334 -7.19 179.02 24.81
N ALA A 335 -6.75 178.27 25.81
CA ALA A 335 -6.52 178.74 27.17
C ALA A 335 -5.42 179.82 27.20
N ALA A 336 -4.29 179.61 26.52
CA ALA A 336 -3.22 180.59 26.36
C ALA A 336 -3.70 181.85 25.66
N CYS A 337 -4.52 181.73 24.61
CA CYS A 337 -5.18 182.86 23.95
C CYS A 337 -6.14 183.60 24.90
N LYS A 338 -6.91 182.88 25.72
CA LYS A 338 -7.77 183.48 26.75
C LYS A 338 -6.95 184.23 27.79
N ILE A 339 -5.85 183.66 28.28
CA ILE A 339 -4.93 184.31 29.23
C ILE A 339 -4.28 185.53 28.58
N GLN A 340 -3.80 185.42 27.34
CA GLN A 340 -3.25 186.55 26.58
C GLN A 340 -4.31 187.64 26.37
N ASN A 341 -5.55 187.28 26.07
CA ASN A 341 -6.64 188.24 25.90
C ASN A 341 -7.03 188.89 27.22
N TRP A 342 -7.12 188.12 28.31
CA TRP A 342 -7.30 188.67 29.66
C TRP A 342 -6.18 189.64 30.02
N TRP A 343 -4.91 189.27 29.80
CA TRP A 343 -3.76 190.14 30.02
C TRP A 343 -3.79 191.39 29.14
N ARG A 344 -4.15 191.26 27.85
CA ARG A 344 -4.34 192.41 26.95
C ARG A 344 -5.45 193.34 27.45
N THR A 345 -6.58 192.81 27.94
CA THR A 345 -7.66 193.60 28.52
C THR A 345 -7.22 194.29 29.82
N VAL A 346 -6.46 193.61 30.68
CA VAL A 346 -5.85 194.20 31.89
C VAL A 346 -4.88 195.32 31.52
N CYS A 347 -4.01 195.12 30.52
CA CYS A 347 -3.10 196.17 30.01
C CYS A 347 -3.86 197.40 29.47
N VAL A 348 -5.00 197.20 28.81
CA VAL A 348 -5.87 198.28 28.29
C VAL A 348 -6.60 199.01 29.44
N GLN A 349 -7.08 198.30 30.46
CA GLN A 349 -7.78 198.91 31.59
C GLN A 349 -6.86 199.65 32.57
N HIS A 350 -5.60 199.19 32.73
CA HIS A 350 -4.60 199.81 33.61
C HIS A 350 -3.63 200.78 32.91
N ASN A 351 -3.87 201.16 31.65
CA ASN A 351 -3.05 202.13 30.89
C ASN A 351 -1.54 201.81 30.87
N LEU A 352 -1.18 200.53 30.69
CA LEU A 352 0.20 200.05 30.59
C LEU A 352 0.48 199.57 29.15
N GLY A 353 1.50 200.15 28.52
CA GLY A 353 1.84 199.86 27.11
C GLY A 353 1.22 200.85 26.11
N PRO A 354 1.32 200.61 24.79
CA PRO A 354 1.44 201.63 23.74
C PRO A 354 0.15 202.44 23.40
N TYR A 355 -0.82 202.55 24.31
CA TYR A 355 -2.14 203.16 24.08
C TYR A 355 -2.33 204.55 24.74
N GLY A 356 -1.26 205.22 25.19
CA GLY A 356 -1.26 206.63 25.64
C GLY A 356 -1.09 207.67 24.50
N LYS A 357 -1.75 208.82 24.61
CA LYS A 357 -1.94 209.80 23.51
C LYS A 357 -0.66 210.58 23.07
N LYS A 358 -0.31 210.39 21.78
CA LYS A 358 0.25 211.31 20.73
C LYS A 358 1.64 211.99 20.89
N LYS A 359 2.55 211.72 19.91
CA LYS A 359 2.80 212.58 18.71
C LYS A 359 3.89 212.04 17.73
N ARG A 360 3.51 212.07 16.43
CA ARG A 360 4.24 212.44 15.18
C ARG A 360 5.32 211.55 14.51
N LYS A 361 4.95 211.20 13.25
CA LYS A 361 5.65 211.37 11.94
C LYS A 361 6.66 210.31 11.45
N GLY A 362 6.33 209.76 10.27
CA GLY A 362 7.27 209.54 9.15
C GLY A 362 7.22 208.13 8.55
N THR A 363 6.60 207.93 7.37
CA THR A 363 7.24 207.79 6.03
C THR A 363 8.08 206.51 5.85
N LYS A 364 8.00 205.70 4.79
CA LYS A 364 7.31 205.73 3.48
C LYS A 364 7.62 204.40 2.75
N THR A 365 6.62 203.80 2.10
CA THR A 365 6.64 203.16 0.73
C THR A 365 7.76 202.23 0.24
N LYS A 366 7.38 201.03 -0.26
CA LYS A 366 7.52 200.48 -1.66
C LYS A 366 7.23 198.95 -1.61
N LYS A 367 6.37 198.31 -2.42
CA LYS A 367 6.20 198.16 -3.89
C LYS A 367 7.18 197.14 -4.53
N GLY A 368 6.64 196.03 -5.07
CA GLY A 368 7.25 195.15 -6.09
C GLY A 368 7.03 193.65 -5.83
N LYS A 369 6.12 192.95 -6.53
CA LYS A 369 6.21 192.28 -7.86
C LYS A 369 7.05 190.98 -7.89
N GLY A 370 6.38 189.84 -8.12
CA GLY A 370 6.65 189.00 -9.30
C GLY A 370 6.98 187.50 -9.15
N LYS A 371 6.02 186.66 -9.60
CA LYS A 371 6.12 185.51 -10.54
C LYS A 371 6.77 184.15 -10.17
N LYS A 372 5.97 183.10 -10.45
CA LYS A 372 6.23 181.74 -11.03
C LYS A 372 7.17 180.82 -10.23
N LYS A 373 6.83 179.56 -9.93
CA LYS A 373 6.20 178.50 -10.73
C LYS A 373 5.60 177.46 -9.78
#